data_AF-A0A091G0F0-F1
#
_entry.id   AF-A0A091G0F0-F1
#
_cell.length_a   1.000
_cell.length_b   1.000
_cell.length_c   1.000
_cell.angle_alpha   90.00
_cell.angle_beta   90.00
_cell.angle_gamma   90.00
#
_symmetry.space_group_name_H-M   'P 1'
#
loop_
_entity.id
_entity.type
_entity.pdbx_description
1 polymer ?
#
loop_
_entity_poly.entity_id
_entity_poly.type
_entity_poly.pdbx_seq_one_letter_code
_entity_poly.pdbx_strand_id
1 'polypeptide(L)'
;MDTLTSKYARAADIIVRAGILPFVISDTLLEIVKIYLTEEEIDFIIKNFDKETTLSIDQLKEKSGLSATDIEKMTDGLAKKGFIFNQPNTKGVMVYRLLPLIIVGAFEYTFMKERMQGDKIKEYEKIAKLYHKLLEELKDTVQGQYDAFIPIFEVQPAPDRTVPVFTNENGKPIKIIINETVKVEEQVLPSSTVEEIIRKNDDIAVGYCFCRNYNKVLGHDCETNAPNEVCFTFGKSARHVVNQGFARKITKEEALKIFSQRRFIFYERKKFFFNSVKFAPLNFYERNPWSCPGSNKTIGFSDYHKNFV
;
A
#
# COMPACT_ATOMS: atom_id res chain seq x y z
N MET A 1 -16.55 6.15 -29.69
CA MET A 1 -15.56 5.51 -28.80
C MET A 1 -15.38 4.07 -29.25
N ASP A 2 -14.14 3.66 -29.46
CA ASP A 2 -13.77 2.30 -29.84
C ASP A 2 -14.31 1.27 -28.81
N THR A 3 -14.90 0.17 -29.28
CA THR A 3 -15.58 -0.83 -28.44
C THR A 3 -14.63 -1.45 -27.42
N LEU A 4 -13.36 -1.61 -27.79
CA LEU A 4 -12.31 -2.11 -26.90
C LEU A 4 -12.00 -1.12 -25.78
N THR A 5 -11.85 0.17 -26.12
CA THR A 5 -11.62 1.23 -25.13
C THR A 5 -12.77 1.33 -24.11
N SER A 6 -14.02 1.10 -24.56
CA SER A 6 -15.18 1.02 -23.66
C SER A 6 -15.13 -0.15 -22.68
N LYS A 7 -14.57 -1.30 -23.07
CA LYS A 7 -14.41 -2.46 -22.16
C LYS A 7 -13.39 -2.17 -21.06
N TYR A 8 -12.22 -1.63 -21.44
CA TYR A 8 -11.18 -1.26 -20.48
C TYR A 8 -11.67 -0.23 -19.46
N ALA A 9 -12.44 0.76 -19.91
CA ALA A 9 -13.05 1.75 -19.01
C ALA A 9 -14.01 1.11 -17.99
N ARG A 10 -14.84 0.15 -18.44
CA ARG A 10 -15.76 -0.56 -17.54
C ARG A 10 -15.02 -1.41 -16.51
N ALA A 11 -13.98 -2.12 -16.91
CA ALA A 11 -13.18 -2.90 -15.97
C ALA A 11 -12.40 -2.01 -14.99
N ALA A 12 -11.83 -0.90 -15.46
CA ALA A 12 -11.16 0.08 -14.61
C ALA A 12 -12.10 0.62 -13.54
N ASP A 13 -13.34 0.96 -13.91
CA ASP A 13 -14.41 1.38 -13.01
C ASP A 13 -14.76 0.29 -11.96
N ILE A 14 -14.90 -0.97 -12.36
CA ILE A 14 -15.11 -2.09 -11.42
C ILE A 14 -13.93 -2.23 -10.42
N ILE A 15 -12.69 -2.11 -10.90
CA ILE A 15 -11.48 -2.22 -10.06
C ILE A 15 -11.39 -1.03 -9.09
N VAL A 16 -11.71 0.19 -9.53
CA VAL A 16 -11.73 1.37 -8.67
C VAL A 16 -12.79 1.23 -7.59
N ARG A 17 -14.01 0.76 -7.94
CA ARG A 17 -15.08 0.49 -6.97
C ARG A 17 -14.75 -0.60 -5.96
N ALA A 18 -13.80 -1.49 -6.25
CA ALA A 18 -13.31 -2.45 -5.28
C ALA A 18 -12.46 -1.80 -4.16
N GLY A 19 -12.00 -0.57 -4.39
CA GLY A 19 -11.23 0.23 -3.45
C GLY A 19 -12.05 1.30 -2.74
N ILE A 20 -11.36 2.04 -1.88
CA ILE A 20 -11.94 3.15 -1.11
C ILE A 20 -11.65 4.50 -1.81
N LEU A 21 -10.58 4.57 -2.61
CA LEU A 21 -10.15 5.80 -3.23
C LEU A 21 -11.00 6.16 -4.47
N PRO A 22 -11.49 7.40 -4.57
CA PRO A 22 -12.37 7.86 -5.63
C PRO A 22 -11.57 8.26 -6.87
N PHE A 23 -10.98 7.28 -7.56
CA PHE A 23 -10.29 7.56 -8.83
C PHE A 23 -11.30 7.88 -9.94
N VAL A 24 -11.02 8.92 -10.70
CA VAL A 24 -11.72 9.21 -11.95
C VAL A 24 -11.13 8.32 -13.05
N ILE A 25 -11.97 7.85 -13.97
CA ILE A 25 -11.50 7.11 -15.14
C ILE A 25 -10.78 8.08 -16.09
N SER A 26 -9.46 8.17 -15.94
CA SER A 26 -8.58 8.96 -16.80
C SER A 26 -7.87 8.07 -17.83
N ASP A 27 -7.33 8.68 -18.89
CA ASP A 27 -6.52 7.97 -19.88
C ASP A 27 -5.30 7.29 -19.23
N THR A 28 -4.76 7.89 -18.16
CA THR A 28 -3.65 7.34 -17.38
C THR A 28 -4.06 6.06 -16.64
N LEU A 29 -5.25 6.04 -16.03
CA LEU A 29 -5.77 4.81 -15.43
C LEU A 29 -5.97 3.70 -16.48
N LEU A 30 -6.52 4.03 -17.65
CA LEU A 30 -6.73 3.07 -18.73
C LEU A 30 -5.40 2.49 -19.25
N GLU A 31 -4.36 3.31 -19.37
CA GLU A 31 -3.04 2.85 -19.78
C GLU A 31 -2.43 1.88 -18.75
N ILE A 32 -2.59 2.18 -17.45
CA ILE A 32 -2.14 1.28 -16.38
C ILE A 32 -2.86 -0.07 -16.49
N VAL A 33 -4.18 -0.06 -16.62
CA VAL A 33 -4.98 -1.31 -16.73
C VAL A 33 -4.56 -2.12 -17.97
N LYS A 34 -4.30 -1.47 -19.11
CA LYS A 34 -3.81 -2.13 -20.34
C LYS A 34 -2.43 -2.76 -20.20
N ILE A 35 -1.55 -2.21 -19.34
CA ILE A 35 -0.23 -2.79 -19.08
C ILE A 35 -0.35 -4.08 -18.28
N TYR A 36 -1.29 -4.15 -17.33
CA TYR A 36 -1.45 -5.32 -16.46
C TYR A 36 -2.32 -6.42 -17.07
N LEU A 37 -3.46 -6.05 -17.64
CA LEU A 37 -4.55 -6.98 -17.91
C LEU A 37 -4.73 -7.26 -19.40
N THR A 38 -4.92 -8.54 -19.71
CA THR A 38 -5.28 -9.00 -21.06
C THR A 38 -6.78 -8.83 -21.30
N GLU A 39 -7.21 -8.89 -22.56
CA GLU A 39 -8.64 -8.79 -22.90
C GLU A 39 -9.48 -9.90 -22.25
N GLU A 40 -8.96 -11.13 -22.18
CA GLU A 40 -9.64 -12.26 -21.54
C GLU A 40 -9.85 -12.03 -20.03
N GLU A 41 -8.84 -11.48 -19.36
CA GLU A 41 -8.90 -11.12 -17.93
C GLU A 41 -9.89 -9.98 -17.67
N ILE A 42 -9.94 -9.00 -18.57
CA ILE A 42 -10.90 -7.88 -18.52
C ILE A 42 -12.33 -8.39 -18.67
N ASP A 43 -12.59 -9.24 -19.66
CA ASP A 43 -13.90 -9.84 -19.86
C ASP A 43 -14.32 -10.71 -18.65
N PHE A 44 -13.36 -11.43 -18.04
CA PHE A 44 -13.60 -12.18 -16.81
C PHE A 44 -13.96 -11.27 -15.63
N ILE A 45 -13.25 -10.15 -15.43
CA ILE A 45 -13.55 -9.20 -14.35
C ILE A 45 -14.95 -8.60 -14.54
N ILE A 46 -15.26 -8.13 -15.74
CA ILE A 46 -16.56 -7.51 -16.07
C ILE A 46 -17.70 -8.51 -15.84
N LYS A 47 -17.55 -9.78 -16.25
CA LYS A 47 -18.61 -10.77 -16.13
C LYS A 47 -18.91 -11.16 -14.68
N ASN A 48 -17.89 -11.25 -13.84
CA ASN A 48 -18.03 -11.83 -12.50
C ASN A 48 -18.18 -10.78 -11.39
N PHE A 49 -17.42 -9.67 -11.47
CA PHE A 49 -17.23 -8.73 -10.36
C PHE A 49 -17.97 -7.39 -10.52
N ASP A 50 -18.86 -7.25 -11.50
CA ASP A 50 -19.61 -6.00 -11.75
C ASP A 50 -20.41 -5.52 -10.52
N LYS A 51 -20.97 -6.46 -9.74
CA LYS A 51 -21.80 -6.18 -8.56
C LYS A 51 -21.18 -6.59 -7.23
N GLU A 52 -20.39 -7.67 -7.23
CA GLU A 52 -19.84 -8.28 -6.01
C GLU A 52 -18.33 -8.32 -6.12
N THR A 53 -17.62 -7.86 -5.09
CA THR A 53 -16.15 -7.83 -5.07
C THR A 53 -15.55 -9.12 -4.53
N THR A 54 -16.34 -10.00 -3.90
CA THR A 54 -15.88 -11.28 -3.32
C THR A 54 -16.83 -12.40 -3.72
N LEU A 55 -16.28 -13.48 -4.28
CA LEU A 55 -17.03 -14.62 -4.78
C LEU A 55 -16.42 -15.95 -4.31
N SER A 56 -17.27 -16.97 -4.10
CA SER A 56 -16.81 -18.35 -3.94
C SER A 56 -16.52 -19.02 -5.29
N ILE A 57 -15.86 -20.17 -5.26
CA ILE A 57 -15.64 -20.98 -6.48
C ILE A 57 -16.96 -21.37 -7.15
N ASP A 58 -18.02 -21.65 -6.38
CA ASP A 58 -19.32 -22.07 -6.91
C ASP A 58 -20.05 -20.90 -7.59
N GLN A 59 -20.01 -19.70 -6.98
CA GLN A 59 -20.55 -18.49 -7.59
C GLN A 59 -19.81 -18.11 -8.87
N LEU A 60 -18.49 -18.31 -8.90
CA LEU A 60 -17.70 -18.09 -10.12
C LEU A 60 -18.08 -19.08 -11.22
N LYS A 61 -18.30 -20.36 -10.91
CA LYS A 61 -18.77 -21.34 -11.89
C LYS A 61 -20.13 -20.94 -12.47
N GLU A 62 -21.07 -20.55 -11.60
CA GLU A 62 -22.41 -20.14 -12.00
C GLU A 62 -22.40 -18.89 -12.90
N LYS A 63 -21.64 -17.86 -12.52
CA LYS A 63 -21.55 -16.60 -13.28
C LYS A 63 -20.73 -16.72 -14.55
N SER A 64 -19.57 -17.34 -14.49
CA SER A 64 -18.64 -17.41 -15.62
C SER A 64 -19.01 -18.49 -16.64
N GLY A 65 -19.65 -19.58 -16.21
CA GLY A 65 -19.88 -20.77 -17.02
C GLY A 65 -18.59 -21.56 -17.32
N LEU A 66 -17.48 -21.25 -16.65
CA LEU A 66 -16.19 -21.88 -16.84
C LEU A 66 -16.01 -23.11 -15.94
N SER A 67 -15.11 -24.01 -16.35
CA SER A 67 -14.71 -25.14 -15.53
C SER A 67 -13.92 -24.68 -14.29
N ALA A 68 -13.85 -25.52 -13.25
CA ALA A 68 -13.08 -25.20 -12.04
C ALA A 68 -11.60 -24.90 -12.37
N THR A 69 -11.01 -25.69 -13.28
CA THR A 69 -9.62 -25.57 -13.69
C THR A 69 -9.35 -24.28 -14.47
N ASP A 70 -10.29 -23.84 -15.31
CA ASP A 70 -10.14 -22.58 -16.04
C ASP A 70 -10.27 -21.37 -15.12
N ILE A 71 -11.17 -21.43 -14.13
CA ILE A 71 -11.32 -20.40 -13.10
C ILE A 71 -10.04 -20.29 -12.28
N GLU A 72 -9.47 -21.42 -11.83
CA GLU A 72 -8.21 -21.43 -11.10
C GLU A 72 -7.08 -20.82 -11.94
N LYS A 73 -6.93 -21.22 -13.20
CA LYS A 73 -5.92 -20.65 -14.10
C LYS A 73 -6.08 -19.14 -14.29
N MET A 74 -7.30 -18.66 -14.50
CA MET A 74 -7.61 -17.23 -14.70
C MET A 74 -7.36 -16.43 -13.42
N THR A 75 -7.86 -16.92 -12.29
CA THR A 75 -7.71 -16.25 -10.99
C THR A 75 -6.28 -16.27 -10.48
N ASP A 76 -5.50 -17.32 -10.76
CA ASP A 76 -4.06 -17.35 -10.44
C ASP A 76 -3.26 -16.36 -11.29
N GLY A 77 -3.60 -16.19 -12.58
CA GLY A 77 -3.02 -15.16 -13.44
C GLY A 77 -3.26 -13.76 -12.88
N LEU A 78 -4.51 -13.47 -12.53
CA LEU A 78 -4.91 -12.20 -11.90
C LEU A 78 -4.29 -12.00 -10.51
N ALA A 79 -4.16 -13.08 -9.72
CA ALA A 79 -3.56 -13.03 -8.39
C ALA A 79 -2.06 -12.71 -8.44
N LYS A 80 -1.32 -13.30 -9.40
CA LYS A 80 0.10 -12.98 -9.66
C LYS A 80 0.32 -11.54 -10.13
N LYS A 81 -0.71 -10.90 -10.68
CA LYS A 81 -0.70 -9.48 -11.08
C LYS A 81 -1.20 -8.55 -9.97
N GLY A 82 -1.75 -9.11 -8.89
CA GLY A 82 -2.24 -8.35 -7.74
C GLY A 82 -3.68 -7.87 -7.82
N PHE A 83 -4.49 -8.43 -8.72
CA PHE A 83 -5.90 -8.07 -8.89
C PHE A 83 -6.87 -9.03 -8.18
N ILE A 84 -6.44 -10.24 -7.83
CA ILE A 84 -7.26 -11.21 -7.11
C ILE A 84 -6.57 -11.68 -5.84
N PHE A 85 -7.30 -11.63 -4.72
CA PHE A 85 -6.95 -12.26 -3.48
C PHE A 85 -7.65 -13.62 -3.36
N ASN A 86 -6.86 -14.69 -3.44
CA ASN A 86 -7.33 -16.08 -3.38
C ASN A 86 -6.88 -16.74 -2.06
N GLN A 87 -7.73 -16.69 -1.03
CA GLN A 87 -7.47 -17.35 0.25
C GLN A 87 -8.73 -17.99 0.81
N PRO A 88 -8.62 -19.07 1.57
CA PRO A 88 -9.77 -19.64 2.25
C PRO A 88 -10.30 -18.67 3.32
N ASN A 89 -11.63 -18.62 3.43
CA ASN A 89 -12.29 -17.94 4.53
C ASN A 89 -12.09 -18.71 5.85
N THR A 90 -12.63 -18.21 6.96
CA THR A 90 -12.52 -18.90 8.27
C THR A 90 -13.20 -20.26 8.32
N LYS A 91 -14.11 -20.56 7.38
CA LYS A 91 -14.80 -21.85 7.23
C LYS A 91 -14.08 -22.82 6.28
N GLY A 92 -12.89 -22.45 5.76
CA GLY A 92 -12.12 -23.28 4.83
C GLY A 92 -12.55 -23.20 3.36
N VAL A 93 -13.58 -22.39 3.03
CA VAL A 93 -14.05 -22.24 1.65
C VAL A 93 -13.17 -21.24 0.91
N MET A 94 -12.68 -21.64 -0.26
CA MET A 94 -11.90 -20.75 -1.13
C MET A 94 -12.76 -19.58 -1.62
N VAL A 95 -12.28 -18.36 -1.36
CA VAL A 95 -12.90 -17.13 -1.84
C VAL A 95 -11.91 -16.34 -2.69
N TYR A 96 -12.45 -15.71 -3.72
CA TYR A 96 -11.74 -14.87 -4.67
C TYR A 96 -12.27 -13.46 -4.53
N ARG A 97 -11.41 -12.55 -4.10
CA ARG A 97 -11.75 -11.14 -3.93
C ARG A 97 -11.01 -10.29 -4.95
N LEU A 98 -11.73 -9.45 -5.67
CA LEU A 98 -11.14 -8.41 -6.50
C LEU A 98 -10.48 -7.37 -5.62
N LEU A 99 -9.20 -7.11 -5.90
CA LEU A 99 -8.40 -6.10 -5.22
C LEU A 99 -8.44 -4.79 -5.99
N PRO A 100 -8.36 -3.65 -5.28
CA PRO A 100 -8.23 -2.36 -5.93
C PRO A 100 -6.88 -2.20 -6.62
N LEU A 101 -6.72 -1.12 -7.39
CA LEU A 101 -5.44 -0.81 -8.03
C LEU A 101 -4.39 -0.34 -7.02
N ILE A 102 -4.80 0.49 -6.05
CA ILE A 102 -3.96 1.15 -5.04
C ILE A 102 -4.61 0.95 -3.66
N ILE A 103 -3.79 0.81 -2.61
CA ILE A 103 -4.14 0.40 -1.24
C ILE A 103 -4.49 -1.09 -1.18
N VAL A 104 -3.44 -1.92 -1.11
CA VAL A 104 -3.49 -3.41 -1.09
C VAL A 104 -3.90 -4.00 -2.44
N GLY A 105 -3.18 -3.61 -3.49
CA GLY A 105 -3.50 -3.93 -4.87
C GLY A 105 -2.29 -4.17 -5.77
N ALA A 106 -2.53 -4.05 -7.08
CA ALA A 106 -1.52 -4.24 -8.10
C ALA A 106 -0.32 -3.29 -7.92
N PHE A 107 -0.54 -2.05 -7.46
CA PHE A 107 0.53 -1.08 -7.19
C PHE A 107 1.54 -1.61 -6.16
N GLU A 108 1.08 -1.96 -4.96
CA GLU A 108 1.95 -2.43 -3.88
C GLU A 108 2.69 -3.70 -4.28
N TYR A 109 1.98 -4.68 -4.82
CA TYR A 109 2.57 -5.98 -5.14
C TYR A 109 3.58 -5.90 -6.29
N THR A 110 3.35 -5.03 -7.27
CA THR A 110 4.30 -4.76 -8.36
C THR A 110 5.64 -4.28 -7.82
N PHE A 111 5.64 -3.31 -6.90
CA PHE A 111 6.86 -2.76 -6.34
C PHE A 111 7.38 -3.52 -5.12
N MET A 112 6.64 -4.49 -4.56
CA MET A 112 7.07 -5.31 -3.41
C MET A 112 7.91 -6.53 -3.83
N LYS A 113 7.68 -7.05 -5.04
CA LYS A 113 8.18 -8.34 -5.52
C LYS A 113 9.70 -8.48 -5.51
N GLU A 114 10.42 -7.47 -5.99
CA GLU A 114 11.87 -7.54 -6.16
C GLU A 114 12.55 -6.21 -5.84
N ARG A 115 13.87 -6.23 -5.67
CA ARG A 115 14.65 -5.04 -5.34
C ARG A 115 14.93 -4.22 -6.60
N MET A 116 14.50 -2.95 -6.62
CA MET A 116 14.67 -2.07 -7.77
C MET A 116 16.14 -1.61 -7.91
N GLN A 117 16.89 -2.23 -8.82
CA GLN A 117 18.29 -1.92 -9.12
C GLN A 117 18.64 -2.22 -10.59
N GLY A 118 19.59 -1.49 -11.16
CA GLY A 118 20.09 -1.74 -12.51
C GLY A 118 19.00 -1.65 -13.57
N ASP A 119 18.96 -2.63 -14.48
CA ASP A 119 18.00 -2.65 -15.59
C ASP A 119 16.54 -2.76 -15.14
N LYS A 120 16.28 -3.29 -13.93
CA LYS A 120 14.94 -3.32 -13.34
C LYS A 120 14.34 -1.95 -13.14
N ILE A 121 15.15 -0.92 -12.89
CA ILE A 121 14.63 0.44 -12.77
C ILE A 121 14.01 0.89 -14.10
N LYS A 122 14.65 0.58 -15.22
CA LYS A 122 14.16 0.95 -16.56
C LYS A 122 12.88 0.18 -16.92
N GLU A 123 12.82 -1.12 -16.58
CA GLU A 123 11.62 -1.94 -16.78
C GLU A 123 10.39 -1.34 -16.07
N TYR A 124 10.58 -0.81 -14.87
CA TYR A 124 9.49 -0.29 -14.03
C TYR A 124 9.26 1.22 -14.19
N GLU A 125 10.11 1.93 -14.93
CA GLU A 125 10.06 3.39 -15.06
C GLU A 125 8.75 3.87 -15.66
N LYS A 126 8.30 3.21 -16.74
CA LYS A 126 7.05 3.57 -17.42
C LYS A 126 5.86 3.46 -16.46
N ILE A 127 5.74 2.32 -15.78
CA ILE A 127 4.61 2.08 -14.89
C ILE A 127 4.66 2.98 -13.65
N ALA A 128 5.85 3.26 -13.11
CA ALA A 128 6.02 4.19 -11.99
C ALA A 128 5.60 5.62 -12.36
N LYS A 129 5.97 6.10 -13.55
CA LYS A 129 5.55 7.43 -14.06
C LYS A 129 4.04 7.52 -14.23
N LEU A 130 3.40 6.47 -14.76
CA LEU A 130 1.94 6.43 -14.88
C LEU A 130 1.25 6.48 -13.51
N TYR A 131 1.73 5.70 -12.54
CA TYR A 131 1.21 5.76 -11.17
C TYR A 131 1.45 7.12 -10.52
N HIS A 132 2.60 7.76 -10.77
CA HIS A 132 2.88 9.10 -10.27
C HIS A 132 1.86 10.10 -10.78
N LYS A 133 1.63 10.10 -12.10
CA LYS A 133 0.63 10.96 -12.73
C LYS A 133 -0.78 10.67 -12.21
N LEU A 134 -1.16 9.41 -12.05
CA LEU A 134 -2.48 9.04 -11.49
C LEU A 134 -2.67 9.56 -10.06
N LEU A 135 -1.61 9.52 -9.23
CA LEU A 135 -1.65 10.04 -7.87
C LEU A 135 -1.69 11.58 -7.83
N GLU A 136 -1.05 12.27 -8.77
CA GLU A 136 -1.19 13.72 -8.96
C GLU A 136 -2.62 14.10 -9.38
N GLU A 137 -3.19 13.39 -10.37
CA GLU A 137 -4.58 13.57 -10.81
C GLU A 137 -5.58 13.35 -9.65
N LEU A 138 -5.35 12.31 -8.82
CA LEU A 138 -6.15 12.07 -7.61
C LEU A 138 -6.00 13.22 -6.61
N LYS A 139 -4.77 13.68 -6.36
CA LYS A 139 -4.52 14.81 -5.45
C LYS A 139 -5.28 16.06 -5.90
N ASP A 140 -5.19 16.41 -7.18
CA ASP A 140 -5.86 17.58 -7.74
C ASP A 140 -7.38 17.45 -7.63
N THR A 141 -7.92 16.25 -7.88
CA THR A 141 -9.36 15.95 -7.72
C THR A 141 -9.80 16.12 -6.26
N VAL A 142 -9.05 15.55 -5.32
CA VAL A 142 -9.35 15.64 -3.88
C VAL A 142 -9.24 17.07 -3.39
N GLN A 143 -8.26 17.84 -3.86
CA GLN A 143 -8.12 19.27 -3.52
C GLN A 143 -9.23 20.12 -4.14
N GLY A 144 -9.62 19.85 -5.38
CA GLY A 144 -10.69 20.57 -6.07
C GLY A 144 -12.09 20.28 -5.53
N GLN A 145 -12.29 19.12 -4.88
CA GLN A 145 -13.55 18.70 -4.29
C GLN A 145 -13.41 18.38 -2.80
N TYR A 146 -12.58 19.15 -2.10
CA TYR A 146 -12.20 18.89 -0.71
C TYR A 146 -13.43 18.67 0.20
N ASP A 147 -14.41 19.57 0.12
CA ASP A 147 -15.63 19.51 0.94
C ASP A 147 -16.46 18.24 0.71
N ALA A 148 -16.45 17.69 -0.51
CA ALA A 148 -17.17 16.47 -0.85
C ALA A 148 -16.50 15.21 -0.26
N PHE A 149 -15.20 15.27 0.04
CA PHE A 149 -14.43 14.15 0.57
C PHE A 149 -14.27 14.16 2.09
N ILE A 150 -14.54 15.28 2.77
CA ILE A 150 -14.52 15.38 4.24
C ILE A 150 -15.28 14.22 4.92
N PRO A 151 -16.54 13.89 4.53
CA PRO A 151 -17.28 12.81 5.20
C PRO A 151 -16.63 11.44 5.05
N ILE A 152 -15.92 11.20 3.94
CA ILE A 152 -15.19 9.96 3.72
C ILE A 152 -13.95 9.93 4.62
N PHE A 153 -13.18 11.03 4.66
CA PHE A 153 -11.96 11.09 5.47
C PHE A 153 -12.22 11.07 6.97
N GLU A 154 -13.33 11.64 7.45
CA GLU A 154 -13.70 11.62 8.88
C GLU A 154 -14.01 10.21 9.40
N VAL A 155 -14.58 9.35 8.55
CA VAL A 155 -14.94 7.98 8.91
C VAL A 155 -13.77 7.01 8.70
N GLN A 156 -12.72 7.42 7.97
CA GLN A 156 -11.56 6.59 7.75
C GLN A 156 -10.67 6.57 9.00
N PRO A 157 -10.33 5.37 9.54
CA PRO A 157 -9.30 5.29 10.56
C PRO A 157 -7.97 5.77 9.96
N ALA A 158 -7.13 6.39 10.78
CA ALA A 158 -5.80 6.83 10.35
C ALA A 158 -5.08 5.67 9.64
N PRO A 159 -4.63 5.85 8.37
CA PRO A 159 -4.03 4.77 7.58
C PRO A 159 -2.73 4.27 8.22
N ASP A 160 -2.06 5.14 8.98
CA ASP A 160 -0.91 4.82 9.79
C ASP A 160 -1.30 4.73 11.27
N ARG A 161 -1.19 3.52 11.80
CA ARG A 161 -1.09 3.33 13.24
C ARG A 161 0.37 3.33 13.64
N THR A 162 0.84 4.45 14.18
CA THR A 162 2.16 4.47 14.82
C THR A 162 2.08 3.66 16.11
N VAL A 163 2.73 2.49 16.14
CA VAL A 163 2.91 1.73 17.39
C VAL A 163 4.08 2.38 18.13
N PRO A 164 3.84 3.09 19.25
CA PRO A 164 4.90 3.75 19.98
C PRO A 164 5.85 2.70 20.57
N VAL A 165 7.14 2.96 20.44
CA VAL A 165 8.15 2.18 21.15
C VAL A 165 8.18 2.71 22.59
N PHE A 166 7.71 1.93 23.55
CA PHE A 166 7.68 2.34 24.95
C PHE A 166 9.01 2.20 25.68
N THR A 167 10.06 1.71 25.01
CA THR A 167 11.37 1.42 25.61
C THR A 167 12.51 2.14 24.90
N ASN A 168 13.36 2.83 25.67
CA ASN A 168 14.62 3.39 25.19
C ASN A 168 15.68 2.31 24.94
N GLU A 169 16.83 2.68 24.36
CA GLU A 169 17.97 1.80 24.04
C GLU A 169 18.43 0.92 25.23
N ASN A 170 18.30 1.44 26.46
CA ASN A 170 18.72 0.76 27.69
C ASN A 170 17.59 -0.09 28.33
N GLY A 171 16.49 -0.36 27.62
CA GLY A 171 15.34 -1.09 28.14
C GLY A 171 14.48 -0.32 29.15
N LYS A 172 14.75 0.96 29.37
CA LYS A 172 13.97 1.80 30.30
C LYS A 172 12.69 2.35 29.64
N PRO A 173 11.57 2.43 30.37
CA PRO A 173 10.32 2.96 29.86
C PRO A 173 10.45 4.45 29.50
N ILE A 174 9.89 4.86 28.36
CA ILE A 174 9.84 6.26 27.92
C ILE A 174 8.75 6.98 28.71
N LYS A 175 9.14 7.94 29.55
CA LYS A 175 8.19 8.81 30.28
C LYS A 175 7.91 10.06 29.45
N ILE A 176 6.70 10.19 28.92
CA ILE A 176 6.24 11.38 28.22
C ILE A 176 5.51 12.25 29.25
N ILE A 177 6.03 13.45 29.52
CA ILE A 177 5.41 14.41 30.44
C ILE A 177 4.76 15.48 29.55
N ILE A 178 3.43 15.62 29.63
CA ILE A 178 2.66 16.62 28.89
C ILE A 178 2.09 17.60 29.94
N ASN A 179 2.40 18.89 29.81
CA ASN A 179 1.93 19.95 30.71
C ASN A 179 0.63 20.60 30.19
N GLU A 180 -0.24 19.81 29.56
CA GLU A 180 -1.46 20.30 28.91
C GLU A 180 -2.60 19.31 29.11
N THR A 181 -3.81 19.82 29.33
CA THR A 181 -5.01 18.99 29.52
C THR A 181 -5.54 18.55 28.16
N VAL A 182 -5.20 17.33 27.74
CA VAL A 182 -5.72 16.74 26.51
C VAL A 182 -7.11 16.14 26.80
N LYS A 183 -8.14 16.53 26.04
CA LYS A 183 -9.41 15.79 26.02
C LYS A 183 -9.14 14.42 25.40
N VAL A 184 -9.13 13.38 26.22
CA VAL A 184 -8.94 12.00 25.78
C VAL A 184 -10.29 11.43 25.42
N GLU A 185 -10.54 11.20 24.12
CA GLU A 185 -11.52 10.20 23.72
C GLU A 185 -10.93 8.83 24.06
N GLU A 186 -11.57 8.13 25.00
CA GLU A 186 -11.07 6.85 25.54
C GLU A 186 -11.33 5.73 24.52
N GLN A 187 -10.52 5.67 23.48
CA GLN A 187 -10.49 4.54 22.55
C GLN A 187 -9.48 3.52 23.07
N VAL A 188 -9.94 2.31 23.41
CA VAL A 188 -9.07 1.19 23.77
C VAL A 188 -8.34 0.72 22.50
N LEU A 189 -7.20 1.34 22.21
CA LEU A 189 -6.32 0.93 21.12
C LEU A 189 -5.58 -0.36 21.56
N PRO A 190 -5.59 -1.45 20.77
CA PRO A 190 -4.95 -2.71 21.14
C PRO A 190 -3.47 -2.48 21.46
N SER A 191 -3.04 -2.63 22.71
CA SER A 191 -1.71 -2.25 23.21
C SER A 191 -0.55 -3.11 22.68
N SER A 192 -0.77 -3.90 21.63
CA SER A 192 0.18 -4.89 21.16
C SER A 192 1.46 -4.23 20.62
N THR A 193 2.58 -4.61 21.22
CA THR A 193 3.91 -4.29 20.68
C THR A 193 4.11 -5.02 19.33
N VAL A 194 5.03 -4.53 18.50
CA VAL A 194 5.34 -5.19 17.21
C VAL A 194 5.86 -6.61 17.46
N GLU A 195 6.61 -6.80 18.55
CA GLU A 195 7.10 -8.09 19.01
C GLU A 195 5.97 -9.05 19.37
N GLU A 196 4.89 -8.59 20.02
CA GLU A 196 3.71 -9.40 20.29
C GLU A 196 2.97 -9.79 19.00
N ILE A 197 2.86 -8.87 18.04
CA ILE A 197 2.25 -9.15 16.74
C ILE A 197 3.03 -10.25 16.01
N ILE A 198 4.37 -10.15 16.01
CA ILE A 198 5.25 -11.17 15.41
C ILE A 198 5.06 -12.51 16.14
N ARG A 199 5.00 -12.53 17.47
CA ARG A 199 4.85 -13.78 18.24
C ARG A 199 3.50 -14.46 18.05
N LYS A 200 2.43 -13.67 17.90
CA LYS A 200 1.05 -14.16 17.74
C LYS A 200 0.77 -14.78 16.38
N ASN A 201 1.51 -14.40 15.33
CA ASN A 201 1.26 -14.87 13.97
C ASN A 201 2.26 -15.96 13.56
N ASP A 202 1.76 -17.08 13.04
CA ASP A 202 2.62 -18.16 12.53
C ASP A 202 2.97 -17.98 11.05
N ASP A 203 2.06 -17.38 10.28
CA ASP A 203 2.31 -17.01 8.88
C ASP A 203 2.86 -15.59 8.82
N ILE A 204 4.17 -15.48 8.58
CA ILE A 204 4.90 -14.22 8.44
C ILE A 204 5.62 -14.20 7.10
N ALA A 205 5.44 -13.11 6.36
CA ALA A 205 6.14 -12.85 5.11
C ALA A 205 6.86 -11.51 5.16
N VAL A 206 8.02 -11.43 4.50
CA VAL A 206 8.73 -10.17 4.27
C VAL A 206 8.95 -9.97 2.78
N GLY A 207 8.58 -8.79 2.31
CA GLY A 207 8.84 -8.30 0.96
C GLY A 207 9.68 -7.02 0.98
N TYR A 208 10.02 -6.55 -0.22
CA TYR A 208 10.68 -5.25 -0.36
C TYR A 208 9.68 -4.12 -0.11
N CYS A 209 10.16 -3.01 0.46
CA CYS A 209 9.32 -1.85 0.71
C CYS A 209 8.92 -1.22 -0.62
N PHE A 210 7.68 -1.49 -1.03
CA PHE A 210 7.14 -1.02 -2.30
C PHE A 210 7.25 0.50 -2.45
N CYS A 211 7.02 1.27 -1.37
CA CYS A 211 7.16 2.73 -1.39
C CYS A 211 8.59 3.15 -1.72
N ARG A 212 9.60 2.51 -1.12
CA ARG A 212 11.00 2.84 -1.38
C ARG A 212 11.42 2.44 -2.77
N ASN A 213 10.98 1.25 -3.22
CA ASN A 213 11.20 0.79 -4.58
C ASN A 213 10.58 1.75 -5.61
N TYR A 214 9.33 2.15 -5.40
CA TYR A 214 8.64 3.11 -6.25
C TYR A 214 9.38 4.45 -6.34
N ASN A 215 9.76 5.06 -5.20
CA ASN A 215 10.52 6.31 -5.21
C ASN A 215 11.90 6.15 -5.85
N LYS A 216 12.58 5.03 -5.62
CA LYS A 216 13.88 4.73 -6.23
C LYS A 216 13.78 4.66 -7.76
N VAL A 217 12.70 4.06 -8.28
CA VAL A 217 12.44 4.03 -9.74
C VAL A 217 12.21 5.44 -10.30
N LEU A 218 11.58 6.33 -9.53
CA LEU A 218 11.41 7.74 -9.89
C LEU A 218 12.67 8.60 -9.70
N GLY A 219 13.80 8.03 -9.28
CA GLY A 219 15.05 8.76 -9.03
C GLY A 219 15.08 9.50 -7.69
N HIS A 220 14.10 9.27 -6.82
CA HIS A 220 14.01 9.80 -5.46
C HIS A 220 14.48 8.76 -4.44
N ASP A 221 15.70 8.24 -4.59
CA ASP A 221 16.23 7.24 -3.66
C ASP A 221 16.33 7.81 -2.25
N CYS A 222 16.11 6.95 -1.26
CA CYS A 222 16.09 7.39 0.13
C CYS A 222 17.52 7.69 0.61
N GLU A 223 17.79 8.95 0.94
CA GLU A 223 19.07 9.43 1.50
C GLU A 223 19.50 8.67 2.76
N THR A 224 18.56 8.05 3.46
CA THR A 224 18.86 7.30 4.68
C THR A 224 19.43 5.92 4.46
N ASN A 225 19.51 5.45 3.21
CA ASN A 225 19.95 4.10 2.81
C ASN A 225 19.33 3.00 3.69
N ALA A 226 18.06 3.19 4.07
CA ALA A 226 17.38 2.31 4.99
C ALA A 226 17.13 0.93 4.33
N PRO A 227 17.21 -0.19 5.09
CA PRO A 227 17.11 -1.54 4.55
C PRO A 227 15.82 -1.75 3.76
N ASN A 228 15.90 -2.30 2.55
CA ASN A 228 14.75 -2.33 1.66
C ASN A 228 13.80 -3.53 1.92
N GLU A 229 14.30 -4.63 2.48
CA GLU A 229 13.49 -5.81 2.85
C GLU A 229 12.86 -5.62 4.24
N VAL A 230 11.77 -4.86 4.32
CA VAL A 230 11.13 -4.48 5.60
C VAL A 230 9.59 -4.47 5.55
N CYS A 231 8.98 -4.86 4.44
CA CYS A 231 7.53 -4.86 4.28
C CYS A 231 6.94 -6.17 4.84
N PHE A 232 6.55 -6.16 6.11
CA PHE A 232 5.98 -7.33 6.77
C PHE A 232 4.50 -7.50 6.44
N THR A 233 4.12 -8.74 6.15
CA THR A 233 2.71 -9.16 6.02
C THR A 233 2.45 -10.32 6.96
N PHE A 234 1.27 -10.39 7.56
CA PHE A 234 0.90 -11.39 8.56
C PHE A 234 -0.37 -12.16 8.19
N GLY A 235 -0.48 -13.40 8.67
CA GLY A 235 -1.70 -14.21 8.59
C GLY A 235 -2.11 -14.60 7.17
N LYS A 236 -3.41 -14.48 6.86
CA LYS A 236 -3.97 -14.82 5.53
C LYS A 236 -3.29 -14.06 4.39
N SER A 237 -2.99 -12.78 4.63
CA SER A 237 -2.30 -11.95 3.65
C SER A 237 -0.87 -12.42 3.43
N ALA A 238 -0.17 -12.88 4.48
CA ALA A 238 1.19 -13.43 4.37
C ALA A 238 1.21 -14.67 3.45
N ARG A 239 0.25 -15.57 3.62
CA ARG A 239 0.12 -16.75 2.75
C ARG A 239 -0.15 -16.37 1.30
N HIS A 240 -1.03 -15.40 1.07
CA HIS A 240 -1.30 -14.91 -0.28
C HIS A 240 -0.04 -14.36 -0.94
N VAL A 241 0.66 -13.42 -0.30
CA VAL A 241 1.85 -12.79 -0.90
C VAL A 241 3.01 -13.78 -1.12
N VAL A 242 3.11 -14.82 -0.30
CA VAL A 242 4.08 -15.92 -0.49
C VAL A 242 3.67 -16.81 -1.66
N ASN A 243 2.41 -17.24 -1.71
CA ASN A 243 1.92 -18.11 -2.78
C ASN A 243 2.00 -17.44 -4.16
N GLN A 244 1.79 -16.12 -4.22
CA GLN A 244 1.89 -15.34 -5.46
C GLN A 244 3.31 -14.87 -5.80
N GLY A 245 4.28 -15.12 -4.91
CA GLY A 245 5.70 -14.79 -5.14
C GLY A 245 6.04 -13.31 -5.01
N PHE A 246 5.25 -12.53 -4.26
CA PHE A 246 5.54 -11.12 -3.97
C PHE A 246 6.45 -10.94 -2.76
N ALA A 247 6.48 -11.92 -1.86
CA ALA A 247 7.27 -11.89 -0.64
C ALA A 247 7.74 -13.30 -0.28
N ARG A 248 8.77 -13.41 0.57
CA ARG A 248 9.25 -14.70 1.07
C ARG A 248 8.73 -14.98 2.47
N LYS A 249 8.50 -16.26 2.78
CA LYS A 249 8.14 -16.71 4.13
C LYS A 249 9.37 -16.64 5.04
N ILE A 250 9.17 -16.21 6.27
CA ILE A 250 10.23 -16.09 7.29
C ILE A 250 9.80 -16.68 8.62
N THR A 251 10.76 -17.01 9.48
CA THR A 251 10.49 -17.47 10.85
C THR A 251 10.29 -16.29 11.81
N LYS A 252 9.76 -16.57 13.00
CA LYS A 252 9.57 -15.56 14.06
C LYS A 252 10.91 -14.97 14.50
N GLU A 253 11.95 -15.78 14.59
CA GLU A 253 13.31 -15.36 14.98
C GLU A 253 13.90 -14.42 13.94
N GLU A 254 13.73 -14.76 12.66
CA GLU A 254 14.19 -13.90 11.56
C GLU A 254 13.43 -12.57 11.52
N ALA A 255 12.11 -12.60 11.72
CA ALA A 255 11.29 -11.39 11.79
C ALA A 255 11.76 -10.44 12.92
N LEU A 256 12.05 -11.00 14.10
CA LEU A 256 12.60 -10.23 15.23
C LEU A 256 13.99 -9.67 14.93
N LYS A 257 14.83 -10.42 14.22
CA LYS A 257 16.17 -9.97 13.79
C LYS A 257 16.09 -8.79 12.82
N ILE A 258 15.26 -8.88 11.78
CA ILE A 258 15.03 -7.80 10.81
C ILE A 258 14.47 -6.56 11.51
N PHE A 259 13.52 -6.76 12.43
CA PHE A 259 12.95 -5.67 13.22
C PHE A 259 14.01 -4.98 14.11
N SER A 260 14.85 -5.75 14.79
CA SER A 260 15.93 -5.23 15.63
C SER A 260 16.95 -4.42 14.82
N GLN A 261 17.36 -4.91 13.64
CA GLN A 261 18.25 -4.19 12.73
C GLN A 261 17.66 -2.84 12.29
N ARG A 262 16.36 -2.82 11.95
CA ARG A 262 15.65 -1.58 11.60
C ARG A 262 15.59 -0.61 12.78
N ARG A 263 15.30 -1.11 13.99
CA ARG A 263 15.24 -0.31 15.22
C ARG A 263 16.58 0.38 15.47
N PHE A 264 17.69 -0.36 15.37
CA PHE A 264 19.04 0.18 15.55
C PHE A 264 19.32 1.37 14.63
N ILE A 265 19.04 1.24 13.32
CA ILE A 265 19.27 2.32 12.33
C ILE A 265 18.39 3.54 12.60
N PHE A 266 17.14 3.35 13.03
CA PHE A 266 16.25 4.46 13.38
C PHE A 266 16.73 5.22 14.63
N TYR A 267 17.22 4.52 15.65
CA TYR A 267 17.69 5.10 16.91
C TYR A 267 19.04 5.82 16.77
N GLU A 268 20.04 5.22 16.10
CA GLU A 268 21.34 5.89 15.86
C GLU A 268 21.18 7.21 15.11
N ARG A 269 20.21 7.29 14.19
CA ARG A 269 19.95 8.52 13.43
C ARG A 269 19.07 9.51 14.18
N LYS A 270 18.20 9.08 15.10
CA LYS A 270 17.47 9.98 16.00
C LYS A 270 18.41 10.69 16.98
N LYS A 271 19.50 10.03 17.41
CA LYS A 271 20.62 10.65 18.14
C LYS A 271 21.28 11.77 17.34
N PHE A 272 21.46 11.58 16.03
CA PHE A 272 21.95 12.64 15.15
C PHE A 272 20.94 13.79 14.99
N PHE A 273 19.65 13.47 14.80
CA PHE A 273 18.58 14.45 14.59
C PHE A 273 18.30 15.32 15.82
N PHE A 274 18.43 14.77 17.04
CA PHE A 274 18.24 15.53 18.29
C PHE A 274 19.36 16.56 18.55
N ASN A 275 20.57 16.36 18.00
CA ASN A 275 21.66 17.32 18.15
C ASN A 275 21.54 18.53 17.18
N SER A 276 20.64 18.48 16.19
CA SER A 276 20.57 19.47 15.11
C SER A 276 19.23 20.19 14.94
N VAL A 277 18.20 19.92 15.76
CA VAL A 277 16.88 20.58 15.63
C VAL A 277 16.52 21.35 16.90
N LYS A 278 17.06 22.57 17.01
CA LYS A 278 16.32 23.69 17.59
C LYS A 278 15.56 24.36 16.44
N PHE A 279 14.27 24.62 16.64
CA PHE A 279 13.31 25.30 15.74
C PHE A 279 12.61 24.43 14.68
N ALA A 280 11.33 24.12 14.93
CA ALA A 280 10.16 24.59 14.17
C ALA A 280 8.96 23.62 14.34
N PRO A 281 7.83 24.06 14.94
CA PRO A 281 6.56 23.34 14.89
C PRO A 281 5.79 23.71 13.61
N LEU A 282 4.75 22.94 13.27
CA LEU A 282 3.90 23.04 12.06
C LEU A 282 4.55 22.49 10.79
N ASN A 283 4.28 21.22 10.48
CA ASN A 283 4.25 20.65 9.12
C ASN A 283 3.91 19.15 9.19
N PHE A 284 2.64 18.85 9.52
CA PHE A 284 2.14 17.48 9.57
C PHE A 284 1.34 17.08 8.30
N TYR A 285 0.91 18.04 7.48
CA TYR A 285 0.13 17.79 6.26
C TYR A 285 0.90 17.96 4.93
N GLU A 286 2.16 18.41 4.96
CA GLU A 286 2.97 18.61 3.74
C GLU A 286 3.79 17.36 3.33
N ARG A 287 3.72 16.27 4.09
CA ARG A 287 4.51 15.08 3.79
C ARG A 287 3.69 14.13 2.93
N ASN A 288 4.13 13.95 1.69
CA ASN A 288 3.72 12.82 0.87
C ASN A 288 3.88 11.54 1.73
N PRO A 289 2.81 10.75 1.98
CA PRO A 289 2.88 9.55 2.82
C PRO A 289 3.85 8.49 2.28
N TRP A 290 4.27 8.64 1.02
CA TRP A 290 5.24 7.80 0.34
C TRP A 290 6.68 8.33 0.42
N SER A 291 6.92 9.54 0.93
CA SER A 291 8.26 10.15 1.00
C SER A 291 9.10 9.60 2.16
N CYS A 292 10.39 9.36 1.91
CA CYS A 292 11.31 8.90 2.94
C CYS A 292 11.63 10.06 3.91
N PRO A 293 11.54 9.88 5.23
CA PRO A 293 11.93 10.91 6.20
C PRO A 293 13.39 11.31 6.00
N GLY A 294 13.64 12.59 5.74
CA GLY A 294 14.99 13.14 5.54
C GLY A 294 15.47 13.19 4.10
N SER A 295 14.63 12.94 3.09
CA SER A 295 14.92 13.42 1.74
C SER A 295 14.76 14.95 1.72
N ASN A 296 15.88 15.68 1.67
CA ASN A 296 15.91 17.15 1.71
C ASN A 296 15.53 17.78 0.36
N LYS A 297 14.91 17.01 -0.53
CA LYS A 297 14.10 17.55 -1.62
C LYS A 297 12.67 17.67 -1.13
N THR A 298 12.43 18.75 -0.38
CA THR A 298 11.18 19.48 -0.56
C THR A 298 11.00 19.67 -2.08
N ILE A 299 10.07 18.94 -2.69
CA ILE A 299 9.41 19.47 -3.87
C ILE A 299 8.68 20.70 -3.32
N GLY A 300 9.34 21.85 -3.51
CA GLY A 300 9.10 23.06 -2.76
C GLY A 300 7.67 23.56 -2.92
N PHE A 301 6.98 23.65 -1.79
CA PHE A 301 5.83 24.54 -1.58
C PHE A 301 6.32 25.91 -1.06
N SER A 302 7.49 26.42 -1.49
CA SER A 302 8.04 27.68 -0.96
C SER A 302 7.73 28.95 -1.76
N ASP A 303 7.16 28.87 -2.96
CA ASP A 303 7.11 30.06 -3.84
C ASP A 303 5.72 30.69 -4.07
N TYR A 304 4.70 30.32 -3.30
CA TYR A 304 3.37 30.93 -3.42
C TYR A 304 2.80 31.56 -2.13
N HIS A 305 3.69 32.11 -1.29
CA HIS A 305 3.30 33.07 -0.24
C HIS A 305 3.69 34.51 -0.60
N LYS A 306 3.21 35.00 -1.75
CA LYS A 306 2.98 36.43 -1.96
C LYS A 306 1.67 36.59 -2.74
N ASN A 307 0.78 37.36 -2.15
CA ASN A 307 -0.55 37.73 -2.64
C ASN A 307 -1.61 36.66 -2.39
N PHE A 308 -2.23 36.69 -1.20
CA PHE A 308 -3.60 37.16 -1.04
C PHE A 308 -3.81 37.51 0.45
N VAL A 309 -4.58 38.57 0.66
CA VAL A 309 -4.70 39.42 1.86
C VAL A 309 -5.29 38.70 3.06
#